data_AF-A0A1Q4BSB1-F1
#
_entry.id   AF-A0A1Q4BSB1-F1
#
_cell.length_a   1.000
_cell.length_b   1.000
_cell.length_c   1.000
_cell.angle_alpha   90.00
_cell.angle_beta   90.00
_cell.angle_gamma   90.00
#
_symmetry.space_group_name_H-M   'P 1'
#
loop_
_entity.id
_entity.type
_entity.pdbx_description
1 polymer ?
#
loop_
_entity_poly.entity_id
_entity_poly.type
_entity_poly.pdbx_seq_one_letter_code
_entity_poly.pdbx_strand_id
1 'polypeptide(L)'
;MLTFASTPDHLPATPTPELVGLQSFRDGPEGIYAVYPADMPAQLLFLPGSDRRALVALVPIDIDLLDRVDALTRFWRALYGRKALADTRLTRQQRRRLRLMLQAVDGRMNGASYREIASAIYGEARVTADPWKTSPLRDSVIGLIESGLVMVGGGYLNLLRHRRRP
;
A
#
# COMPACT_ATOMS: atom_id res chain seq x y z
N MET A 1 -9.36 -3.32 -0.63
CA MET A 1 -10.20 -4.09 0.32
C MET A 1 -11.02 -5.09 -0.47
N LEU A 2 -11.05 -6.34 -0.03
CA LEU A 2 -11.87 -7.41 -0.62
C LEU A 2 -13.11 -7.61 0.24
N THR A 3 -14.28 -7.63 -0.38
CA THR A 3 -15.55 -7.82 0.32
C THR A 3 -16.04 -9.24 0.11
N PHE A 4 -16.40 -9.92 1.18
CA PHE A 4 -16.92 -11.28 1.15
C PHE A 4 -18.34 -11.35 1.71
N ALA A 5 -19.14 -12.18 1.06
CA ALA A 5 -20.50 -12.52 1.46
C ALA A 5 -20.63 -14.04 1.64
N SER A 6 -21.74 -14.47 2.24
CA SER A 6 -22.13 -15.88 2.26
C SER A 6 -22.25 -16.42 0.84
N THR A 7 -21.85 -17.68 0.65
CA THR A 7 -22.05 -18.38 -0.62
C THR A 7 -23.55 -18.56 -0.88
N PRO A 8 -24.10 -18.03 -1.99
CA PRO A 8 -25.47 -18.30 -2.38
C PRO A 8 -25.70 -19.78 -2.68
N ASP A 9 -26.91 -20.28 -2.41
CA ASP A 9 -27.25 -21.71 -2.52
C ASP A 9 -27.02 -22.34 -3.91
N HIS A 10 -27.05 -21.53 -4.97
CA HIS A 10 -26.87 -21.99 -6.35
C HIS A 10 -25.40 -22.06 -6.79
N LEU A 11 -24.47 -21.53 -5.99
CA LEU A 11 -23.04 -21.68 -6.26
C LEU A 11 -22.51 -22.95 -5.58
N PRO A 12 -21.59 -23.68 -6.23
CA PRO A 12 -20.99 -24.85 -5.61
C PRO A 12 -20.21 -24.45 -4.36
N ALA A 13 -20.66 -24.94 -3.20
CA ALA A 13 -19.97 -24.78 -1.92
C ALA A 13 -18.71 -25.66 -1.91
N THR A 14 -17.69 -25.25 -2.66
CA THR A 14 -16.36 -25.84 -2.51
C THR A 14 -15.76 -25.24 -1.25
N PRO A 15 -15.29 -26.06 -0.29
CA PRO A 15 -14.71 -25.52 0.93
C PRO A 15 -13.52 -24.63 0.58
N THR A 16 -13.62 -23.35 0.92
CA THR A 16 -12.48 -22.45 0.88
C THR A 16 -11.51 -22.91 1.97
N PRO A 17 -10.19 -22.91 1.73
CA PRO A 17 -9.22 -23.15 2.80
C PRO A 17 -9.55 -22.24 3.97
N GLU A 18 -9.55 -22.81 5.18
CA GLU A 18 -9.89 -22.04 6.38
C GLU A 18 -8.99 -20.80 6.45
N LEU A 19 -9.59 -19.63 6.69
CA LEU A 19 -8.88 -18.37 6.83
C LEU A 19 -8.19 -18.33 8.21
N VAL A 20 -7.17 -19.17 8.36
CA VAL A 20 -6.39 -19.30 9.58
C VAL A 20 -5.55 -18.05 9.80
N GLY A 21 -5.50 -17.58 11.04
CA GLY A 21 -4.61 -16.50 11.44
C GLY A 21 -5.04 -15.11 11.01
N LEU A 22 -6.33 -14.88 10.73
CA LEU A 22 -6.86 -13.52 10.57
C LEU A 22 -6.50 -12.64 11.78
N GLN A 23 -6.10 -11.41 11.52
CA GLN A 23 -5.65 -10.43 12.51
C GLN A 23 -6.44 -9.13 12.41
N SER A 24 -6.27 -8.25 13.40
CA SER A 24 -6.77 -6.86 13.37
C SER A 24 -8.27 -6.76 13.10
N PHE A 25 -9.06 -7.59 13.80
CA PHE A 25 -10.52 -7.56 13.72
C PHE A 25 -11.05 -6.20 14.16
N ARG A 26 -11.97 -5.63 13.38
CA ARG A 26 -12.67 -4.39 13.70
C ARG A 26 -14.11 -4.50 13.22
N ASP A 27 -15.06 -4.27 14.14
CA ASP A 27 -16.46 -4.18 13.78
C ASP A 27 -16.80 -2.81 13.19
N GLY A 28 -17.67 -2.80 12.19
CA GLY A 28 -18.22 -1.60 11.57
C GLY A 28 -19.64 -1.82 11.08
N PRO A 29 -20.34 -0.74 10.64
CA PRO A 29 -21.72 -0.84 10.19
C PRO A 29 -21.87 -1.71 8.93
N GLU A 30 -20.82 -1.82 8.11
CA GLU A 30 -20.82 -2.67 6.91
C GLU A 30 -20.48 -4.14 7.19
N GLY A 31 -20.10 -4.49 8.42
CA GLY A 31 -19.67 -5.83 8.81
C GLY A 31 -18.33 -5.85 9.55
N ILE A 32 -17.63 -6.98 9.47
CA ILE A 32 -16.40 -7.22 10.22
C ILE A 32 -15.19 -7.06 9.29
N TYR A 33 -14.30 -6.13 9.63
CA TYR A 33 -13.02 -5.95 8.97
C TYR A 33 -11.97 -6.86 9.60
N ALA A 34 -11.11 -7.46 8.78
CA ALA A 34 -9.97 -8.24 9.23
C ALA A 34 -8.80 -8.14 8.24
N VAL A 35 -7.62 -8.55 8.67
CA VAL A 35 -6.42 -8.63 7.85
C VAL A 35 -5.96 -10.07 7.75
N TYR A 36 -5.77 -10.55 6.53
CA TYR A 36 -5.15 -11.84 6.27
C TYR A 36 -3.62 -11.67 6.18
N PRO A 37 -2.84 -12.33 7.05
CA PRO A 37 -1.39 -12.21 7.04
C PRO A 37 -0.81 -13.02 5.87
N ALA A 38 -0.11 -12.34 4.99
CA ALA A 38 0.64 -12.91 3.89
C ALA A 38 1.84 -11.99 3.60
N ASP A 39 2.71 -12.37 2.64
CA ASP A 39 3.79 -11.51 2.14
C ASP A 39 3.31 -10.09 1.82
N MET A 40 2.07 -10.00 1.31
CA MET A 40 1.32 -8.75 1.23
C MET A 40 0.00 -8.92 1.99
N PRO A 41 -0.20 -8.21 3.11
CA PRO A 41 -1.41 -8.36 3.90
C PRO A 41 -2.63 -7.94 3.09
N ALA A 42 -3.68 -8.76 3.13
CA ALA A 42 -4.93 -8.49 2.45
C ALA A 42 -5.98 -8.01 3.44
N GLN A 43 -6.56 -6.83 3.20
CA GLN A 43 -7.69 -6.31 3.97
C GLN A 43 -8.99 -6.93 3.46
N LEU A 44 -9.72 -7.59 4.36
CA LEU A 44 -10.97 -8.26 4.09
C LEU A 44 -12.11 -7.58 4.85
N LEU A 45 -13.28 -7.51 4.22
CA LEU A 45 -14.54 -7.13 4.83
C LEU A 45 -15.50 -8.32 4.72
N PHE A 46 -16.00 -8.79 5.86
CA PHE A 46 -17.01 -9.82 5.95
C PHE A 46 -18.37 -9.16 6.17
N LEU A 47 -19.28 -9.28 5.20
CA LEU A 47 -20.63 -8.75 5.34
C LEU A 47 -21.40 -9.43 6.48
N PRO A 48 -22.41 -8.78 7.07
CA PRO A 48 -23.24 -9.39 8.10
C PRO A 48 -23.83 -10.73 7.64
N GLY A 49 -23.79 -11.74 8.50
CA GLY A 49 -24.31 -13.08 8.20
C GLY A 49 -23.38 -13.97 7.35
N SER A 50 -22.18 -13.51 7.02
CA SER A 50 -21.18 -14.32 6.30
C SER A 50 -20.62 -15.47 7.14
N ASP A 51 -20.69 -16.69 6.62
CA ASP A 51 -19.98 -17.85 7.16
C ASP A 51 -18.54 -17.84 6.63
N ARG A 52 -17.58 -17.69 7.55
CA ARG A 52 -16.14 -17.62 7.25
C ARG A 52 -15.56 -18.88 6.61
N ARG A 53 -16.34 -19.96 6.50
CA ARG A 53 -15.96 -21.24 5.88
C ARG A 53 -16.27 -21.33 4.38
N ALA A 54 -17.27 -20.58 3.89
CA ALA A 54 -17.70 -20.63 2.50
C ALA A 54 -18.04 -19.20 2.01
N LEU A 55 -17.06 -18.56 1.40
CA LEU A 55 -17.09 -17.13 1.09
C LEU A 55 -17.03 -16.88 -0.42
N VAL A 56 -17.86 -15.96 -0.88
CA VAL A 56 -17.82 -15.42 -2.25
C VAL A 56 -17.31 -14.00 -2.20
N ALA A 57 -16.37 -13.66 -3.10
CA ALA A 57 -15.87 -12.30 -3.24
C ALA A 57 -16.85 -11.46 -4.06
N LEU A 58 -17.29 -10.34 -3.51
CA LEU A 58 -18.07 -9.32 -4.22
C LEU A 58 -17.13 -8.28 -4.83
N VAL A 59 -17.14 -8.17 -6.15
CA VAL A 59 -16.33 -7.21 -6.89
C VAL A 59 -17.25 -6.25 -7.64
N PRO A 60 -17.39 -5.00 -7.17
CA PRO A 60 -18.13 -3.97 -7.90
C PRO A 60 -17.55 -3.75 -9.30
N ILE A 61 -18.42 -3.61 -10.28
CA ILE A 61 -18.06 -3.20 -11.64
C ILE A 61 -17.95 -1.67 -11.64
N ASP A 62 -16.83 -1.18 -11.13
CA ASP A 62 -16.52 0.24 -11.02
C ASP A 62 -15.19 0.58 -11.69
N ILE A 63 -14.79 1.84 -11.60
CA ILE A 63 -13.53 2.31 -12.17
C ILE A 63 -12.32 1.55 -11.58
N ASP A 64 -12.44 1.01 -10.35
CA ASP A 64 -11.42 0.27 -9.61
C ASP A 64 -11.55 -1.27 -9.79
N LEU A 65 -12.39 -1.76 -10.69
CA LEU A 65 -12.62 -3.20 -10.93
C LEU A 65 -11.32 -3.98 -11.08
N LEU A 66 -10.41 -3.54 -11.96
CA LEU A 66 -9.16 -4.25 -12.23
C LEU A 66 -8.22 -4.26 -11.01
N ASP A 67 -8.22 -3.19 -10.22
CA ASP A 67 -7.47 -3.12 -8.96
C ASP A 67 -7.99 -4.16 -7.95
N ARG A 68 -9.32 -4.30 -7.86
CA ARG A 68 -9.99 -5.28 -6.99
C ARG A 68 -9.75 -6.71 -7.46
N VAL A 69 -9.77 -6.97 -8.77
CA VAL A 69 -9.48 -8.29 -9.35
C VAL A 69 -8.02 -8.70 -9.12
N ASP A 70 -7.07 -7.79 -9.28
CA ASP A 70 -5.66 -8.07 -8.98
C ASP A 70 -5.44 -8.32 -7.47
N ALA A 71 -6.08 -7.53 -6.60
CA ALA A 71 -6.07 -7.78 -5.16
C ALA A 71 -6.67 -9.16 -4.81
N LEU A 72 -7.77 -9.55 -5.46
CA LEU A 72 -8.42 -10.85 -5.27
C LEU A 72 -7.51 -11.98 -5.74
N THR A 73 -6.83 -11.81 -6.87
CA THR A 73 -5.88 -12.78 -7.42
C THR A 73 -4.69 -12.99 -6.48
N ARG A 74 -4.16 -11.90 -5.89
CA ARG A 74 -3.08 -11.97 -4.89
C ARG A 74 -3.54 -12.68 -3.61
N PHE A 75 -4.75 -12.37 -3.14
CA PHE A 75 -5.35 -13.03 -1.98
C PHE A 75 -5.55 -14.52 -2.23
N TRP A 76 -6.15 -14.90 -3.36
CA TRP A 76 -6.33 -16.31 -3.73
C TRP A 76 -4.98 -17.03 -3.78
N ARG A 77 -3.94 -16.43 -4.37
CA ARG A 77 -2.61 -17.03 -4.37
C ARG A 77 -2.07 -17.25 -2.96
N ALA A 78 -2.16 -16.24 -2.09
CA ALA A 78 -1.70 -16.33 -0.71
C ALA A 78 -2.44 -17.44 0.05
N LEU A 79 -3.76 -17.51 -0.11
CA LEU A 79 -4.62 -18.51 0.53
C LEU A 79 -4.24 -19.94 0.17
N TYR A 80 -3.85 -20.18 -1.09
CA TYR A 80 -3.43 -21.49 -1.58
C TYR A 80 -1.91 -21.72 -1.50
N GLY A 81 -1.19 -20.96 -0.65
CA GLY A 81 0.25 -21.11 -0.45
C GLY A 81 1.11 -20.84 -1.69
N ARG A 82 0.56 -20.13 -2.68
CA ARG A 82 1.26 -19.77 -3.92
C ARG A 82 1.98 -18.44 -3.74
N LYS A 83 3.12 -18.29 -4.41
CA LYS A 83 3.87 -17.03 -4.46
C LYS A 83 2.96 -15.87 -4.88
N ALA A 84 2.91 -14.82 -4.07
CA ALA A 84 2.14 -13.62 -4.40
C ALA A 84 2.63 -12.99 -5.71
N LEU A 85 1.72 -12.42 -6.49
CA LEU A 85 2.11 -11.60 -7.65
C LEU A 85 2.80 -10.34 -7.15
N ALA A 86 3.83 -9.91 -7.88
CA ALA A 86 4.55 -8.69 -7.55
C ALA A 86 3.62 -7.48 -7.70
N ASP A 87 3.67 -6.55 -6.75
CA ASP A 87 2.88 -5.34 -6.86
C ASP A 87 3.40 -4.41 -7.97
N THR A 88 2.66 -4.34 -9.07
CA THR A 88 3.01 -3.56 -10.26
C THR A 88 2.62 -2.10 -10.18
N ARG A 89 1.88 -1.67 -9.13
CA ARG A 89 1.47 -0.27 -8.95
C ARG A 89 2.65 0.69 -8.82
N LEU A 90 3.76 0.21 -8.25
CA LEU A 90 4.95 1.02 -8.00
C LEU A 90 6.21 0.33 -8.50
N THR A 91 6.97 1.04 -9.33
CA THR A 91 8.31 0.61 -9.76
C THR A 91 9.30 0.67 -8.60
N ARG A 92 10.41 -0.06 -8.71
CA ARG A 92 11.50 -0.02 -7.69
C ARG A 92 12.04 1.39 -7.47
N GLN A 93 12.16 2.18 -8.55
CA GLN A 93 12.61 3.57 -8.50
C GLN A 93 11.60 4.46 -7.76
N GLN A 94 10.30 4.30 -8.03
CA GLN A 94 9.24 5.04 -7.33
C GLN A 94 9.24 4.71 -5.83
N ARG A 95 9.32 3.43 -5.45
CA ARG A 95 9.41 3.03 -4.03
C ARG A 95 10.66 3.59 -3.34
N ARG A 96 11.80 3.61 -4.02
CA ARG A 96 13.01 4.25 -3.49
C ARG A 96 12.78 5.74 -3.28
N ARG A 97 12.23 6.45 -4.26
CA ARG A 97 11.95 7.89 -4.15
C ARG A 97 10.96 8.19 -3.02
N LEU A 98 9.90 7.41 -2.86
CA LEU A 98 8.93 7.55 -1.77
C LEU A 98 9.57 7.42 -0.38
N ARG A 99 10.49 6.45 -0.20
CA ARG A 99 11.24 6.32 1.07
C ARG A 99 12.09 7.54 1.36
N LEU A 100 12.77 8.08 0.34
CA LEU A 100 13.57 9.30 0.50
C LEU A 100 12.71 10.53 0.81
N MET A 101 11.52 10.63 0.22
CA MET A 101 10.56 11.69 0.55
C MET A 101 10.13 11.62 2.01
N LEU A 102 9.76 10.43 2.48
CA LEU A 102 9.36 10.21 3.88
C LEU A 102 10.50 10.61 4.83
N GLN A 103 11.71 10.08 4.60
CA GLN A 103 12.89 10.44 5.40
C GLN A 103 13.16 11.95 5.41
N ALA A 104 13.01 12.62 4.27
CA ALA A 104 13.23 14.06 4.17
C ALA A 104 12.15 14.87 4.90
N VAL A 105 10.88 14.46 4.81
CA VAL A 105 9.77 15.08 5.56
C VAL A 105 9.96 14.88 7.05
N ASP A 106 10.26 13.65 7.49
CA ASP A 106 10.53 13.35 8.90
C ASP A 106 11.67 14.22 9.42
N GLY A 107 12.76 14.35 8.67
CA GLY A 107 13.87 15.24 9.02
C GLY A 107 13.42 16.70 9.18
N ARG A 108 12.62 17.24 8.24
CA ARG A 108 12.11 18.61 8.34
C ARG A 108 11.16 18.82 9.50
N MET A 109 10.27 17.87 9.75
CA MET A 109 9.33 17.94 10.89
C MET A 109 10.06 17.91 12.24
N ASN A 110 11.25 17.28 12.29
CA ASN A 110 12.13 17.28 13.45
C ASN A 110 13.14 18.44 13.46
N GLY A 111 12.98 19.45 12.60
CA GLY A 111 13.81 20.67 12.61
C GLY A 111 15.15 20.57 11.88
N ALA A 112 15.48 19.42 11.25
CA ALA A 112 16.72 19.27 10.50
C ALA A 112 16.77 20.26 9.33
N SER A 113 17.93 20.87 9.11
CA SER A 113 18.21 21.71 7.95
C SER A 113 18.25 20.88 6.67
N TYR A 114 18.07 21.55 5.53
CA TYR A 114 18.20 20.90 4.22
C TYR A 114 19.58 20.22 4.03
N ARG A 115 20.63 20.78 4.63
CA ARG A 115 21.99 20.23 4.54
C ARG A 115 22.15 18.97 5.37
N GLU A 116 21.61 18.94 6.59
CA GLU A 116 21.62 17.73 7.43
C GLU A 116 20.84 16.59 6.79
N ILE A 117 19.69 16.89 6.20
CA ILE A 117 18.90 15.91 5.44
C ILE A 117 19.68 15.41 4.22
N ALA A 118 20.37 16.30 3.50
CA ALA A 118 21.22 15.90 2.38
C ALA A 118 22.36 14.99 2.85
N SER A 119 23.02 15.30 3.97
CA SER A 119 24.09 14.47 4.52
C SER A 119 23.58 13.09 4.93
N ALA A 120 22.39 13.00 5.51
CA ALA A 120 21.77 11.73 5.87
C ALA A 120 21.38 10.87 4.65
N ILE A 121 20.97 11.49 3.54
CA ILE A 121 20.53 10.78 2.32
C ILE A 121 21.70 10.42 1.39
N TYR A 122 22.63 11.34 1.20
CA TYR A 122 23.68 11.26 0.19
C TYR A 122 25.09 11.06 0.76
N GLY A 123 25.25 11.17 2.08
CA GLY A 123 26.53 11.11 2.78
C GLY A 123 27.21 12.47 2.88
N GLU A 124 27.86 12.72 4.02
CA GLU A 124 28.53 14.00 4.31
C GLU A 124 29.61 14.33 3.28
N ALA A 125 30.46 13.37 2.94
CA ALA A 125 31.55 13.55 1.96
C ALA A 125 31.04 14.07 0.60
N ARG A 126 29.85 13.63 0.17
CA ARG A 126 29.25 14.08 -1.09
C ARG A 126 28.64 15.46 -0.97
N VAL A 127 28.10 15.82 0.19
CA VAL A 127 27.52 17.15 0.45
C VAL A 127 28.61 18.22 0.62
N THR A 128 29.77 17.86 1.16
CA THR A 128 30.91 18.78 1.33
C THR A 128 31.76 18.95 0.08
N ALA A 129 31.60 18.09 -0.93
CA ALA A 129 32.38 18.15 -2.17
C ALA A 129 32.15 19.42 -2.98
N ASP A 130 30.93 19.98 -2.92
CA ASP A 130 30.53 21.19 -3.63
C ASP A 130 30.01 22.28 -2.67
N PRO A 131 30.12 23.58 -3.03
CA PRO A 131 29.50 24.65 -2.26
C PRO A 131 27.99 24.44 -2.09
N TRP A 132 27.52 24.37 -0.83
CA TRP A 132 26.14 24.01 -0.50
C TRP A 132 25.07 24.88 -1.18
N LYS A 133 25.27 26.20 -1.25
CA LYS A 133 24.27 27.14 -1.80
C LYS A 133 23.95 26.92 -3.28
N THR A 134 24.89 26.35 -4.04
CA THR A 134 24.76 26.09 -5.48
C THR A 134 24.74 24.59 -5.81
N SER A 135 24.65 23.73 -4.79
CA SER A 135 24.71 22.28 -4.98
C SER A 135 23.37 21.73 -5.51
N PRO A 136 23.38 20.85 -6.53
CA PRO A 136 22.16 20.18 -7.00
C PRO A 136 21.55 19.23 -5.95
N LEU A 137 22.32 18.85 -4.92
CA LEU A 137 21.81 18.06 -3.80
C LEU A 137 20.84 18.89 -2.95
N ARG A 138 21.05 20.20 -2.85
CA ARG A 138 20.12 21.10 -2.16
C ARG A 138 18.76 21.08 -2.84
N ASP A 139 18.73 21.26 -4.15
CA ASP A 139 17.47 21.27 -4.91
C ASP A 139 16.81 19.90 -4.93
N SER A 140 17.60 18.82 -4.98
CA SER A 140 17.09 17.45 -4.85
C SER A 140 16.37 17.22 -3.52
N VAL A 141 16.95 17.70 -2.40
CA VAL A 141 16.33 17.60 -1.06
C VAL A 141 15.08 18.46 -0.98
N ILE A 142 15.10 19.70 -1.50
CA ILE A 142 13.91 20.57 -1.54
C ILE A 142 12.78 19.85 -2.28
N GLY A 143 13.05 19.31 -3.48
CA GLY A 143 12.05 18.59 -4.25
C GLY A 143 11.53 17.31 -3.58
N LEU A 144 12.37 16.61 -2.81
CA LEU A 144 11.94 15.47 -1.99
C LEU A 144 10.98 15.90 -0.88
N ILE A 145 11.28 17.00 -0.20
CA ILE A 145 10.45 17.55 0.89
C ILE A 145 9.12 18.02 0.33
N GLU A 146 9.12 18.84 -0.71
CA GLU A 146 7.88 19.36 -1.32
C GLU A 146 6.98 18.22 -1.82
N SER A 147 7.57 17.27 -2.57
CA SER A 147 6.82 16.09 -3.02
C SER A 147 6.32 15.25 -1.83
N GLY A 148 7.15 15.09 -0.80
CA GLY A 148 6.83 14.32 0.39
C GLY A 148 5.70 14.94 1.21
N LEU A 149 5.67 16.27 1.36
CA LEU A 149 4.59 16.98 2.05
C LEU A 149 3.25 16.79 1.33
N VAL A 150 3.24 16.82 -0.02
CA VAL A 150 2.04 16.48 -0.80
C VAL A 150 1.61 15.03 -0.56
N MET A 151 2.58 14.11 -0.49
CA MET A 151 2.28 12.70 -0.20
C MET A 151 1.66 12.51 1.19
N VAL A 152 2.25 13.09 2.22
CA VAL A 152 1.76 13.01 3.61
C VAL A 152 0.42 13.73 3.77
N GLY A 153 0.22 14.85 3.08
CA GLY A 153 -1.04 15.62 3.06
C GLY A 153 -2.21 14.95 2.34
N GLY A 154 -2.17 13.63 2.09
CA GLY A 154 -3.24 12.86 1.46
C GLY A 154 -2.92 12.32 0.07
N GLY A 155 -1.82 12.78 -0.56
CA GLY A 155 -1.38 12.26 -1.86
C GLY A 155 -1.08 10.76 -1.87
N TYR A 156 -0.77 10.17 -0.71
CA TYR A 156 -0.56 8.72 -0.54
C TYR A 156 -1.76 7.87 -0.95
N LEU A 157 -2.99 8.40 -0.90
CA LEU A 157 -4.19 7.67 -1.30
C LEU A 157 -4.14 7.26 -2.78
N ASN A 158 -3.44 8.03 -3.61
CA ASN A 158 -3.23 7.69 -5.03
C ASN A 158 -2.33 6.47 -5.23
N LEU A 159 -1.51 6.08 -4.23
CA LEU A 159 -0.70 4.86 -4.29
C LEU A 159 -1.54 3.58 -4.16
N LEU A 160 -2.77 3.70 -3.64
CA LEU A 160 -3.66 2.56 -3.46
C LEU A 160 -4.31 2.11 -4.77
N ARG A 161 -4.28 2.95 -5.79
CA ARG A 161 -4.88 2.69 -7.11
C ARG A 161 -3.78 2.47 -8.15
N HIS A 162 -4.01 1.60 -9.14
CA HIS A 162 -3.18 1.59 -10.32
C HIS A 162 -3.27 2.97 -11.00
N ARG A 163 -2.10 3.52 -11.35
CA ARG A 163 -2.05 4.80 -12.06
C ARG A 163 -2.65 4.63 -13.44
N ARG A 164 -3.90 5.07 -13.60
CA ARG A 164 -4.53 5.19 -14.91
C ARG A 164 -3.86 6.36 -15.61
N ARG A 165 -3.24 6.11 -16.76
CA ARG A 165 -2.93 7.21 -17.69
C ARG A 165 -4.28 7.69 -18.23
N PRO A 166 -4.55 9.01 -18.25
CA PRO A 166 -5.70 9.54 -18.96
C PRO A 166 -5.61 9.19 -20.45
#